data_AF-A0A2M7A1W3-F1
#
_entry.id   AF-A0A2M7A1W3-F1
#
_cell.length_a   1.000
_cell.length_b   1.000
_cell.length_c   1.000
_cell.angle_alpha   90.00
_cell.angle_beta   90.00
_cell.angle_gamma   90.00
#
_symmetry.space_group_name_H-M   'P 1'
#
loop_
_entity.id
_entity.type
_entity.pdbx_description
1 polymer ?
#
loop_
_entity_poly.entity_id
_entity_poly.type
_entity_poly.pdbx_seq_one_letter_code
_entity_poly.pdbx_strand_id
1 'polypeptide(L)'
;MFAESGTHNRVWHRYALLKIARMVAEEDKKPIDPRVIEYTDYHDKLIGEVGDSDDATPGYHWVFYDAAMAIYNHTGDWDAFLKNKGFTETLNRYVEMVSPSGACVTFASCSGWPEVGQSMWQYEWMSRLTKDGRYRWTSHRIAEYYYNHLDYRANQYHLPYDTARNNFVMAYLLADDTVPPKPPTHTSRVTWRHPLRKVPLERLRARPGTGPHEMVPDEWIPDKVLLSTSNNAQDLWGMVELLPRAGHGGEVPGNIVALMQHDSALLAGQGYYENTPDFQNLLWIEDLDGLAADPREMTTAVPIYVDDPAFTFVRIVTEAYQHLPVTYTRDILFYKNGFMVVKDRAKFDSTMKVRLGPCFQTRCLGPQSGENWFNAYYDDLWYTGLGLGRGVQAIRNPAWDLLVYFTPREGRKHTVLDRYLENPYRNSPIQMRQVWQGMVRAGQEITFTTVLLPHTPSITPKDFIEPPADSKAPKYIEVARDDDGVTVIKAVSEMDPVNHLRYETWVMLNDTGQSVKAGPIESDGLLAVVGHNPNGNIQHRAVAGGKLLRYRDNDESGQARKVELRSIQVPVELQK
;
A
#
# COMPACT_ATOMS: atom_id res chain seq x y z
N MET A 1 10.17 -29.10 25.53
CA MET A 1 9.89 -27.67 25.77
C MET A 1 10.36 -26.77 24.63
N PHE A 2 11.44 -27.12 23.91
CA PHE A 2 11.98 -26.32 22.80
C PHE A 2 11.43 -26.72 21.42
N ALA A 3 10.12 -26.96 21.30
CA ALA A 3 9.46 -27.13 20.00
C ALA A 3 8.81 -25.82 19.51
N GLU A 4 8.92 -24.75 20.30
CA GLU A 4 8.49 -23.41 19.95
C GLU A 4 9.72 -22.57 19.70
N SER A 5 9.78 -21.97 18.52
CA SER A 5 10.99 -21.32 18.08
C SER A 5 10.73 -20.46 16.85
N GLY A 6 11.47 -19.35 16.76
CA GLY A 6 11.28 -18.32 15.75
C GLY A 6 10.73 -17.03 16.36
N THR A 7 10.38 -16.08 15.50
CA THR A 7 9.94 -14.73 15.86
C THR A 7 8.44 -14.65 16.15
N HIS A 8 7.77 -15.80 16.27
CA HIS A 8 6.33 -15.86 16.49
C HIS A 8 5.92 -15.27 17.86
N ASN A 9 4.80 -14.54 17.92
CA ASN A 9 4.32 -13.81 19.12
C ASN A 9 4.34 -14.62 20.43
N ARG A 10 4.13 -15.93 20.37
CA ARG A 10 4.15 -16.82 21.55
C ARG A 10 5.54 -16.96 22.16
N VAL A 11 6.59 -17.00 21.33
CA VAL A 11 7.99 -17.06 21.77
C VAL A 11 8.36 -15.77 22.48
N TRP A 12 7.97 -14.63 21.91
CA TRP A 12 8.18 -13.30 22.49
C TRP A 12 7.52 -13.12 23.85
N HIS A 13 6.25 -13.47 24.00
CA HIS A 13 5.56 -13.40 25.28
C HIS A 13 6.24 -14.28 26.35
N ARG A 14 6.59 -15.53 26.00
CA ARG A 14 7.26 -16.44 26.92
C ARG A 14 8.64 -15.91 27.31
N TYR A 15 9.43 -15.45 26.33
CA TYR A 15 10.73 -14.86 26.58
C TYR A 15 10.64 -13.64 27.50
N ALA A 16 9.79 -12.66 27.21
CA ALA A 16 9.66 -11.46 28.02
C ALA A 16 9.28 -11.80 29.48
N LEU A 17 8.29 -12.70 29.66
CA LEU A 17 7.89 -13.16 31.00
C LEU A 17 9.04 -13.86 31.74
N LEU A 18 9.74 -14.79 31.07
CA LEU A 18 10.85 -15.52 31.67
C LEU A 18 12.07 -14.63 31.93
N LYS A 19 12.33 -13.65 31.07
CA LYS A 19 13.42 -12.67 31.20
C LYS A 19 13.18 -11.77 32.40
N ILE A 20 11.98 -11.19 32.51
CA ILE A 20 11.60 -10.36 33.66
C ILE A 20 11.64 -11.19 34.95
N ALA A 21 11.06 -12.41 34.94
CA ALA A 21 11.10 -13.28 36.11
C ALA A 21 12.54 -13.64 36.54
N ARG A 22 13.43 -13.88 35.56
CA ARG A 22 14.85 -14.10 35.81
C ARG A 22 15.49 -12.86 36.44
N MET A 23 15.29 -11.68 35.86
CA MET A 23 15.87 -10.42 36.36
C MET A 23 15.45 -10.14 37.81
N VAL A 24 14.16 -10.25 38.11
CA VAL A 24 13.64 -10.11 39.49
C VAL A 24 14.26 -11.14 40.44
N ALA A 25 14.42 -12.40 39.99
CA ALA A 25 15.04 -13.44 40.81
C ALA A 25 16.54 -13.17 41.04
N GLU A 26 17.27 -12.64 40.05
CA GLU A 26 18.67 -12.23 40.17
C GLU A 26 18.81 -11.07 41.17
N GLU A 27 17.96 -10.04 41.06
CA GLU A 27 17.90 -8.89 42.00
C GLU A 27 17.62 -9.34 43.44
N ASP A 28 16.65 -10.24 43.62
CA ASP A 28 16.25 -10.79 44.92
C ASP A 28 17.21 -11.88 45.45
N LYS A 29 18.22 -12.28 44.67
CA LYS A 29 19.13 -13.40 44.96
C LYS A 29 18.40 -14.73 45.20
N LYS A 30 17.31 -14.97 44.47
CA LYS A 30 16.53 -16.22 44.50
C LYS A 30 17.11 -17.26 43.54
N PRO A 31 16.94 -18.56 43.81
CA PRO A 31 17.36 -19.61 42.90
C PRO A 31 16.57 -19.54 41.58
N ILE A 32 17.25 -19.75 40.46
CA ILE A 32 16.69 -19.71 39.11
C ILE A 32 16.85 -21.08 38.50
N ASP A 33 15.78 -21.60 37.90
CA ASP A 33 15.86 -22.85 37.16
C ASP A 33 16.81 -22.70 35.97
N PRO A 34 17.86 -23.55 35.83
CA PRO A 34 18.83 -23.44 34.74
C PRO A 34 18.20 -23.40 33.34
N ARG A 35 17.01 -24.02 33.17
CA ARG A 35 16.27 -24.01 31.91
C ARG A 35 15.77 -22.62 31.52
N VAL A 36 15.49 -21.75 32.50
CA VAL A 36 15.10 -20.36 32.28
C VAL A 36 16.30 -19.55 31.80
N ILE A 37 17.48 -19.76 32.39
CA ILE A 37 18.73 -19.14 31.98
C ILE A 37 19.06 -19.54 30.54
N GLU A 38 19.06 -20.84 30.25
CA GLU A 38 19.30 -21.37 28.90
C GLU A 38 18.31 -20.81 27.87
N TYR A 39 17.01 -20.79 28.19
CA TYR A 39 15.97 -20.25 27.31
C TYR A 39 16.18 -18.75 27.05
N THR A 40 16.43 -17.96 28.09
CA THR A 40 16.60 -16.50 27.96
C THR A 40 17.91 -16.15 27.27
N ASP A 41 19.03 -16.81 27.58
CA ASP A 41 20.31 -16.57 26.88
C ASP A 41 20.27 -16.95 25.40
N TYR A 42 19.53 -18.01 25.05
CA TYR A 42 19.31 -18.39 23.65
C TYR A 42 18.49 -17.34 22.91
N HIS A 43 17.38 -16.88 23.50
CA HIS A 43 16.50 -15.90 22.88
C HIS A 43 17.05 -14.48 22.92
N ASP A 44 17.89 -14.09 23.89
CA ASP A 44 18.60 -12.81 23.91
C ASP A 44 19.35 -12.57 22.59
N LYS A 45 19.99 -13.62 22.06
CA LYS A 45 20.71 -13.57 20.77
C LYS A 45 19.75 -13.39 19.61
N LEU A 46 18.69 -14.19 19.56
CA LEU A 46 17.67 -14.11 18.51
C LEU A 46 16.95 -12.76 18.53
N ILE A 47 16.68 -12.20 19.71
CA ILE A 47 15.93 -10.97 19.89
C ILE A 47 16.81 -9.73 19.66
N GLY A 48 18.11 -9.82 19.96
CA GLY A 48 19.07 -8.85 19.47
C GLY A 48 19.15 -8.82 17.94
N GLU A 49 18.82 -9.92 17.27
CA GLU A 49 18.68 -10.02 15.81
C GLU A 49 17.27 -9.66 15.30
N VAL A 50 16.25 -9.65 16.17
CA VAL A 50 14.90 -9.19 15.79
C VAL A 50 14.94 -7.69 15.60
N GLY A 51 14.65 -7.29 14.36
CA GLY A 51 14.69 -5.91 13.95
C GLY A 51 13.68 -5.61 12.85
N ASP A 52 14.12 -4.87 11.84
CA ASP A 52 13.37 -4.40 10.67
C ASP A 52 12.72 -5.50 9.79
N SER A 53 12.68 -6.73 10.30
CA SER A 53 12.97 -7.94 9.58
C SER A 53 11.84 -8.94 9.54
N ASP A 54 10.99 -8.99 10.55
CA ASP A 54 10.27 -10.24 10.83
C ASP A 54 8.98 -10.40 10.04
N ASP A 55 8.33 -9.28 9.72
CA ASP A 55 7.05 -9.33 9.08
C ASP A 55 6.80 -8.09 8.22
N ALA A 56 5.88 -8.17 7.26
CA ALA A 56 5.46 -7.00 6.49
C ALA A 56 3.99 -6.71 6.78
N THR A 57 3.63 -6.63 8.05
CA THR A 57 2.25 -6.44 8.50
C THR A 57 2.16 -5.31 9.52
N PRO A 58 1.12 -4.47 9.46
CA PRO A 58 0.85 -3.51 10.50
C PRO A 58 0.28 -4.15 11.78
N GLY A 59 -0.01 -5.46 11.83
CA GLY A 59 -0.63 -6.11 12.99
C GLY A 59 0.35 -6.72 13.98
N TYR A 60 1.25 -7.58 13.49
CA TYR A 60 2.10 -8.41 14.36
C TYR A 60 3.21 -7.64 15.08
N HIS A 61 3.68 -6.53 14.49
CA HIS A 61 4.79 -5.79 15.06
C HIS A 61 4.48 -5.19 16.43
N TRP A 62 3.23 -4.80 16.69
CA TRP A 62 2.85 -4.20 17.98
C TRP A 62 3.00 -5.16 19.14
N VAL A 63 2.74 -6.45 18.91
CA VAL A 63 2.98 -7.48 19.92
C VAL A 63 4.47 -7.58 20.28
N PHE A 64 5.36 -7.38 19.31
CA PHE A 64 6.81 -7.34 19.57
C PHE A 64 7.20 -6.08 20.35
N TYR A 65 6.62 -4.92 20.02
CA TYR A 65 6.84 -3.69 20.78
C TYR A 65 6.38 -3.78 22.22
N ASP A 66 5.23 -4.40 22.47
CA ASP A 66 4.70 -4.58 23.82
C ASP A 66 5.65 -5.43 24.68
N ALA A 67 6.18 -6.51 24.10
CA ALA A 67 7.16 -7.38 24.75
C ALA A 67 8.50 -6.66 24.99
N ALA A 68 9.01 -5.92 24.00
CA ALA A 68 10.23 -5.13 24.14
C ALA A 68 10.07 -4.06 25.22
N MET A 69 8.98 -3.31 25.20
CA MET A 69 8.67 -2.30 26.21
C MET A 69 8.63 -2.91 27.60
N ALA A 70 7.95 -4.05 27.81
CA ALA A 70 7.89 -4.69 29.11
C ALA A 70 9.29 -5.00 29.70
N ILE A 71 10.23 -5.41 28.85
CA ILE A 71 11.61 -5.70 29.25
C ILE A 71 12.35 -4.40 29.59
N TYR A 72 12.39 -3.43 28.67
CA TYR A 72 13.16 -2.19 28.86
C TYR A 72 12.56 -1.26 29.94
N ASN A 73 11.25 -1.35 30.18
CA ASN A 73 10.60 -0.65 31.28
C ASN A 73 11.02 -1.22 32.63
N HIS A 74 11.18 -2.56 32.72
CA HIS A 74 11.66 -3.20 33.93
C HIS A 74 13.12 -2.82 34.22
N THR A 75 13.97 -2.77 33.19
CA THR A 75 15.40 -2.43 33.35
C THR A 75 15.65 -0.94 33.51
N GLY A 76 14.75 -0.08 33.00
CA GLY A 76 14.98 1.36 32.85
C GLY A 76 16.02 1.71 31.78
N ASP A 77 16.53 0.73 31.03
CA ASP A 77 17.59 0.90 30.02
C ASP A 77 17.00 1.31 28.66
N TRP A 78 16.44 2.51 28.62
CA TRP A 78 15.86 3.08 27.41
C TRP A 78 16.91 3.42 26.35
N ASP A 79 18.15 3.67 26.75
CA ASP A 79 19.26 3.89 25.83
C ASP A 79 19.55 2.62 25.01
N ALA A 80 19.50 1.43 25.62
CA ALA A 80 19.64 0.17 24.90
C ALA A 80 18.48 -0.06 23.91
N PHE A 81 17.25 0.27 24.29
CA PHE A 81 16.09 0.21 23.39
C PHE A 81 16.29 1.10 22.16
N LEU A 82 16.65 2.37 22.36
CA LEU A 82 16.87 3.32 21.26
C LEU A 82 18.07 2.96 20.37
N LYS A 83 19.07 2.25 20.91
CA LYS A 83 20.21 1.73 20.14
C LYS A 83 19.88 0.48 19.35
N ASN A 84 18.75 -0.19 19.62
CA ASN A 84 18.28 -1.28 18.77
C ASN A 84 17.75 -0.69 17.46
N LYS A 85 18.60 -0.75 16.42
CA LYS A 85 18.32 -0.22 15.08
C LYS A 85 17.03 -0.80 14.50
N GLY A 86 16.81 -2.10 14.68
CA GLY A 86 15.68 -2.79 14.09
C GLY A 86 14.31 -2.27 14.56
N PHE A 87 14.14 -2.03 15.87
CA PHE A 87 12.93 -1.41 16.40
C PHE A 87 12.76 0.04 15.93
N THR A 88 13.84 0.82 15.99
CA THR A 88 13.78 2.24 15.63
C THR A 88 13.51 2.44 14.14
N GLU A 89 14.12 1.64 13.26
CA GLU A 89 13.93 1.66 11.82
C GLU A 89 12.51 1.22 11.43
N THR A 90 11.99 0.15 12.05
CA THR A 90 10.61 -0.28 11.84
C THR A 90 9.61 0.81 12.20
N LEU A 91 9.73 1.44 13.38
CA LEU A 91 8.80 2.53 13.78
C LEU A 91 8.94 3.76 12.90
N ASN A 92 10.17 4.14 12.52
CA ASN A 92 10.38 5.22 11.56
C ASN A 92 9.66 4.96 10.24
N ARG A 93 9.77 3.73 9.74
CA ARG A 93 9.08 3.33 8.51
C ARG A 93 7.57 3.32 8.68
N TYR A 94 7.04 2.84 9.81
CA TYR A 94 5.60 2.74 10.03
C TYR A 94 4.93 4.10 10.22
N VAL A 95 5.63 5.08 10.81
CA VAL A 95 5.20 6.50 10.82
C VAL A 95 4.87 7.00 9.42
N GLU A 96 5.63 6.53 8.41
CA GLU A 96 5.44 6.94 7.02
C GLU A 96 4.27 6.22 6.33
N MET A 97 3.89 5.04 6.81
CA MET A 97 2.84 4.20 6.23
C MET A 97 1.44 4.52 6.75
N VAL A 98 1.33 5.30 7.84
CA VAL A 98 0.05 5.84 8.31
C VAL A 98 -0.42 6.93 7.36
N SER A 99 -1.68 6.84 6.91
CA SER A 99 -2.22 7.84 6.00
C SER A 99 -2.35 9.21 6.70
N PRO A 100 -2.43 10.32 5.94
CA PRO A 100 -2.70 11.65 6.50
C PRO A 100 -3.98 11.74 7.34
N SER A 101 -4.96 10.88 7.06
CA SER A 101 -6.19 10.70 7.84
C SER A 101 -5.96 10.06 9.21
N GLY A 102 -4.82 9.39 9.42
CA GLY A 102 -4.57 8.52 10.58
C GLY A 102 -5.02 7.08 10.38
N ALA A 103 -5.54 6.75 9.20
CA ALA A 103 -5.88 5.37 8.89
C ALA A 103 -4.60 4.57 8.68
N CYS A 104 -4.49 3.47 9.41
CA CYS A 104 -3.37 2.57 9.25
C CYS A 104 -3.83 1.40 8.39
N VAL A 105 -3.46 1.49 7.13
CA VAL A 105 -4.03 0.68 6.07
C VAL A 105 -3.61 -0.78 6.19
N THR A 106 -4.49 -1.67 5.76
CA THR A 106 -4.33 -3.12 5.86
C THR A 106 -3.40 -3.65 4.78
N PHE A 107 -2.29 -4.26 5.16
CA PHE A 107 -1.43 -5.04 4.26
C PHE A 107 -0.94 -6.30 4.95
N ALA A 108 -0.62 -7.31 4.13
CA ALA A 108 -0.24 -8.64 4.59
C ALA A 108 -1.25 -9.19 5.61
N SER A 109 -0.77 -9.98 6.57
CA SER A 109 -1.60 -10.57 7.62
C SER A 109 -1.99 -9.54 8.67
N CYS A 110 -3.11 -8.88 8.44
CA CYS A 110 -3.71 -7.90 9.35
C CYS A 110 -5.15 -8.30 9.71
N SER A 111 -5.60 -7.94 10.90
CA SER A 111 -6.94 -8.25 11.42
C SER A 111 -8.06 -7.40 10.80
N GLY A 112 -7.73 -6.39 10.02
CA GLY A 112 -8.68 -5.59 9.24
C GLY A 112 -8.44 -4.09 9.39
N TRP A 113 -9.41 -3.27 9.03
CA TRP A 113 -9.21 -1.83 8.90
C TRP A 113 -9.72 -1.02 10.10
N PRO A 114 -8.95 0.00 10.56
CA PRO A 114 -7.50 0.13 10.43
C PRO A 114 -6.80 -0.77 11.47
N GLU A 115 -5.58 -1.20 11.18
CA GLU A 115 -4.92 -2.26 11.97
C GLU A 115 -4.27 -1.74 13.28
N VAL A 116 -4.02 -0.44 13.39
CA VAL A 116 -2.96 0.11 14.26
C VAL A 116 -3.50 0.95 15.41
N GLY A 117 -4.77 0.82 15.78
CA GLY A 117 -5.27 1.36 17.06
C GLY A 117 -4.49 0.84 18.27
N GLN A 118 -3.71 -0.22 18.09
CA GLN A 118 -2.73 -0.76 19.03
C GLN A 118 -1.49 0.11 19.27
N SER A 119 -1.13 1.02 18.35
CA SER A 119 0.19 1.67 18.38
C SER A 119 0.25 3.09 18.92
N MET A 120 -0.89 3.72 19.22
CA MET A 120 -0.94 5.16 19.55
C MET A 120 0.04 5.51 20.67
N TRP A 121 0.07 4.69 21.72
CA TRP A 121 0.94 4.95 22.86
C TRP A 121 2.41 4.67 22.56
N GLN A 122 2.73 3.70 21.70
CA GLN A 122 4.10 3.43 21.27
C GLN A 122 4.66 4.65 20.53
N TYR A 123 3.83 5.33 19.74
CA TYR A 123 4.22 6.58 19.08
C TYR A 123 4.39 7.75 20.05
N GLU A 124 3.49 7.97 21.01
CA GLU A 124 3.73 8.99 22.07
C GLU A 124 5.01 8.71 22.85
N TRP A 125 5.22 7.44 23.18
CA TRP A 125 6.39 7.00 23.90
C TRP A 125 7.68 7.23 23.12
N MET A 126 7.71 6.88 21.83
CA MET A 126 8.85 7.17 20.96
C MET A 126 9.08 8.67 20.79
N SER A 127 8.03 9.47 20.64
CA SER A 127 8.13 10.93 20.63
C SER A 127 8.83 11.44 21.88
N ARG A 128 8.41 10.99 23.06
CA ARG A 128 9.03 11.37 24.34
C ARG A 128 10.50 10.98 24.43
N LEU A 129 10.85 9.75 24.02
CA LEU A 129 12.21 9.23 24.11
C LEU A 129 13.17 9.90 23.10
N THR A 130 12.72 10.09 21.87
CA THR A 130 13.56 10.61 20.77
C THR A 130 13.46 12.11 20.57
N LYS A 131 12.46 12.75 21.18
CA LYS A 131 12.05 14.14 20.94
C LYS A 131 11.65 14.41 19.49
N ASP A 132 11.27 13.37 18.75
CA ASP A 132 10.80 13.48 17.38
C ASP A 132 9.28 13.64 17.31
N GLY A 133 8.85 14.85 16.97
CA GLY A 133 7.44 15.20 16.82
C GLY A 133 6.68 14.43 15.73
N ARG A 134 7.36 13.70 14.83
CA ARG A 134 6.73 12.83 13.82
C ARG A 134 5.89 11.74 14.45
N TYR A 135 6.42 11.06 15.46
CA TYR A 135 5.68 10.02 16.16
C TYR A 135 4.43 10.60 16.84
N ARG A 136 4.56 11.75 17.52
CA ARG A 136 3.43 12.41 18.16
C ARG A 136 2.34 12.81 17.16
N TRP A 137 2.73 13.38 16.03
CA TRP A 137 1.77 13.72 14.98
C TRP A 137 1.02 12.47 14.49
N THR A 138 1.73 11.35 14.26
CA THR A 138 1.11 10.10 13.83
C THR A 138 0.15 9.54 14.88
N SER A 139 0.53 9.55 16.16
CA SER A 139 -0.36 9.20 17.28
C SER A 139 -1.64 10.02 17.27
N HIS A 140 -1.52 11.35 17.17
CA HIS A 140 -2.66 12.27 17.13
C HIS A 140 -3.57 12.00 15.91
N ARG A 141 -3.01 11.74 14.73
CA ARG A 141 -3.81 11.40 13.53
C ARG A 141 -4.59 10.11 13.73
N ILE A 142 -3.97 9.06 14.25
CA ILE A 142 -4.66 7.79 14.53
C ILE A 142 -5.82 8.02 15.51
N ALA A 143 -5.55 8.79 16.57
CA ALA A 143 -6.56 9.17 17.55
C ALA A 143 -7.75 9.91 16.89
N GLU A 144 -7.48 10.91 16.06
CA GLU A 144 -8.51 11.64 15.32
C GLU A 144 -9.31 10.73 14.38
N TYR A 145 -8.65 9.80 13.67
CA TYR A 145 -9.31 8.85 12.80
C TYR A 145 -10.32 7.98 13.57
N TYR A 146 -9.89 7.37 14.69
CA TYR A 146 -10.79 6.59 15.53
C TYR A 146 -11.90 7.45 16.14
N TYR A 147 -11.61 8.68 16.57
CA TYR A 147 -12.63 9.57 17.11
C TYR A 147 -13.73 9.90 16.07
N ASN A 148 -13.35 10.10 14.81
CA ASN A 148 -14.28 10.49 13.75
C ASN A 148 -15.04 9.31 13.11
N HIS A 149 -14.42 8.12 13.08
CA HIS A 149 -14.90 7.02 12.24
C HIS A 149 -15.21 5.73 12.99
N LEU A 150 -14.76 5.56 14.24
CA LEU A 150 -15.09 4.36 15.02
C LEU A 150 -16.60 4.32 15.31
N ASP A 151 -17.22 3.24 14.89
CA ASP A 151 -18.63 3.00 15.14
C ASP A 151 -18.84 2.42 16.54
N TYR A 152 -19.83 2.90 17.28
CA TYR A 152 -20.06 2.54 18.69
C TYR A 152 -21.32 1.69 18.89
N ARG A 153 -21.80 1.02 17.85
CA ARG A 153 -22.98 0.14 17.95
C ARG A 153 -22.75 -0.97 18.99
N ALA A 154 -23.67 -1.08 19.94
CA ALA A 154 -23.58 -1.99 21.10
C ALA A 154 -23.52 -3.50 20.76
N ASN A 155 -23.80 -3.89 19.52
CA ASN A 155 -23.73 -5.27 19.05
C ASN A 155 -22.40 -5.62 18.35
N GLN A 156 -21.42 -4.71 18.37
CA GLN A 156 -20.10 -4.92 17.78
C GLN A 156 -19.13 -5.57 18.76
N TYR A 157 -18.05 -6.11 18.21
CA TYR A 157 -16.97 -6.67 19.01
C TYR A 157 -16.27 -5.57 19.78
N HIS A 158 -16.30 -5.67 21.10
CA HIS A 158 -15.70 -4.65 21.94
C HIS A 158 -14.17 -4.71 21.94
N LEU A 159 -13.50 -5.79 21.51
CA LEU A 159 -12.05 -5.88 21.66
C LEU A 159 -11.31 -4.73 20.95
N PRO A 160 -11.57 -4.37 19.67
CA PRO A 160 -10.88 -3.25 19.04
C PRO A 160 -11.23 -1.92 19.70
N TYR A 161 -12.49 -1.74 20.13
CA TYR A 161 -12.93 -0.57 20.88
C TYR A 161 -12.21 -0.43 22.24
N ASP A 162 -12.19 -1.48 23.05
CA ASP A 162 -11.53 -1.51 24.35
C ASP A 162 -10.02 -1.40 24.21
N THR A 163 -9.44 -2.02 23.17
CA THR A 163 -8.03 -1.90 22.84
C THR A 163 -7.70 -0.45 22.50
N ALA A 164 -8.43 0.17 21.56
CA ALA A 164 -8.25 1.58 21.22
C ALA A 164 -8.39 2.48 22.47
N ARG A 165 -9.40 2.26 23.32
CA ARG A 165 -9.56 3.02 24.58
C ARG A 165 -8.37 2.85 25.52
N ASN A 166 -7.88 1.63 25.71
CA ASN A 166 -6.71 1.37 26.55
C ASN A 166 -5.47 2.06 25.99
N ASN A 167 -5.28 2.03 24.67
CA ASN A 167 -4.15 2.68 24.02
C ASN A 167 -4.24 4.21 24.06
N PHE A 168 -5.45 4.78 24.01
CA PHE A 168 -5.68 6.20 24.25
C PHE A 168 -5.22 6.61 25.65
N VAL A 169 -5.58 5.83 26.68
CA VAL A 169 -5.16 6.09 28.06
C VAL A 169 -3.64 5.98 28.18
N MET A 170 -3.04 4.93 27.60
CA MET A 170 -1.59 4.76 27.62
C MET A 170 -0.86 5.89 26.88
N ALA A 171 -1.38 6.33 25.73
CA ALA A 171 -0.85 7.44 24.97
C ALA A 171 -0.87 8.73 25.79
N TYR A 172 -2.00 9.03 26.45
CA TYR A 172 -2.11 10.16 27.36
C TYR A 172 -1.08 10.13 28.50
N LEU A 173 -0.85 8.96 29.11
CA LEU A 173 0.12 8.81 30.21
C LEU A 173 1.58 8.93 29.76
N LEU A 174 1.88 8.58 28.50
CA LEU A 174 3.24 8.59 27.94
C LEU A 174 3.56 9.86 27.15
N ALA A 175 2.57 10.68 26.85
CA ALA A 175 2.71 11.93 26.12
C ALA A 175 3.71 12.88 26.80
N ASP A 176 4.41 13.66 25.98
CA ASP A 176 5.35 14.69 26.41
C ASP A 176 5.05 16.00 25.69
N ASP A 177 4.24 16.86 26.32
CA ASP A 177 3.78 18.16 25.81
C ASP A 177 4.89 19.16 25.48
N THR A 178 6.14 18.87 25.84
CA THR A 178 7.28 19.67 25.40
C THR A 178 7.68 19.36 23.95
N VAL A 179 7.26 18.23 23.39
CA VAL A 179 7.52 17.84 21.99
C VAL A 179 6.31 18.23 21.13
N PRO A 180 6.42 19.23 20.24
CA PRO A 180 5.31 19.61 19.37
C PRO A 180 5.08 18.54 18.29
N PRO A 181 3.82 18.23 17.94
CA PRO A 181 3.53 17.34 16.81
C PRO A 181 4.05 17.96 15.52
N LYS A 182 4.80 17.18 14.74
CA LYS A 182 5.35 17.57 13.44
C LYS A 182 4.98 16.51 12.42
N PRO A 183 4.33 16.84 11.30
CA PRO A 183 3.98 15.81 10.35
C PRO A 183 5.23 15.19 9.66
N PRO A 184 5.16 13.93 9.22
CA PRO A 184 6.22 13.31 8.43
C PRO A 184 6.36 13.99 7.06
N THR A 185 7.34 13.56 6.28
CA THR A 185 7.52 14.05 4.90
C THR A 185 6.25 13.79 4.09
N HIS A 186 5.79 14.80 3.35
CA HIS A 186 4.54 14.73 2.58
C HIS A 186 4.72 14.35 1.11
N THR A 187 5.97 14.24 0.64
CA THR A 187 6.27 13.82 -0.73
C THR A 187 6.04 12.34 -0.90
N SER A 188 5.68 11.92 -2.10
CA SER A 188 5.74 10.51 -2.45
C SER A 188 7.18 9.99 -2.24
N ARG A 189 7.33 8.69 -2.00
CA ARG A 189 8.64 8.05 -1.76
C ARG A 189 8.57 6.53 -1.81
N VAL A 190 9.74 5.91 -1.83
CA VAL A 190 9.90 4.46 -1.68
C VAL A 190 10.48 4.19 -0.28
N THR A 191 9.82 3.33 0.49
CA THR A 191 10.38 2.81 1.76
C THR A 191 11.28 1.62 1.48
N TRP A 192 12.16 1.30 2.42
CA TRP A 192 13.16 0.25 2.29
C TRP A 192 13.11 -0.70 3.48
N ARG A 193 13.51 -1.94 3.23
CA ARG A 193 13.67 -2.96 4.27
C ARG A 193 14.73 -3.98 3.91
N HIS A 194 15.18 -4.74 4.90
CA HIS A 194 15.96 -5.94 4.63
C HIS A 194 15.09 -7.06 4.03
N PRO A 195 15.59 -7.77 2.99
CA PRO A 195 14.84 -8.84 2.36
C PRO A 195 14.75 -10.07 3.26
N LEU A 196 13.65 -10.80 3.11
CA LEU A 196 13.46 -12.13 3.68
C LEU A 196 13.80 -13.21 2.64
N ARG A 197 14.53 -14.24 3.06
CA ARG A 197 14.84 -15.42 2.26
C ARG A 197 14.37 -16.69 2.94
N LYS A 198 14.07 -17.73 2.15
CA LYS A 198 13.74 -19.05 2.69
C LYS A 198 14.97 -19.64 3.37
N VAL A 199 14.80 -20.13 4.58
CA VAL A 199 15.85 -20.89 5.27
C VAL A 199 15.95 -22.28 4.63
N PRO A 200 17.15 -22.74 4.25
CA PRO A 200 17.32 -24.08 3.68
C PRO A 200 16.76 -25.17 4.60
N LEU A 201 16.08 -26.17 4.03
CA LEU A 201 15.42 -27.24 4.78
C LEU A 201 16.38 -28.02 5.69
N GLU A 202 17.63 -28.20 5.27
CA GLU A 202 18.67 -28.83 6.09
C GLU A 202 18.94 -28.03 7.37
N ARG A 203 19.00 -26.70 7.28
CA ARG A 203 19.19 -25.81 8.43
C ARG A 203 17.97 -25.80 9.35
N LEU A 204 16.77 -25.79 8.79
CA LEU A 204 15.52 -25.95 9.57
C LEU A 204 15.50 -27.27 10.35
N ARG A 205 15.99 -28.37 9.74
CA ARG A 205 16.09 -29.68 10.39
C ARG A 205 17.19 -29.74 11.45
N ALA A 206 18.34 -29.13 11.18
CA ALA A 206 19.49 -29.09 12.09
C ALA A 206 19.25 -28.17 13.30
N ARG A 207 18.41 -27.15 13.15
CA ARG A 207 18.00 -26.22 14.20
C ARG A 207 16.46 -26.16 14.26
N PRO A 208 15.79 -27.19 14.81
CA PRO A 208 14.36 -27.17 15.08
C PRO A 208 14.07 -25.97 15.96
N GLY A 209 13.51 -24.92 15.38
CA GLY A 209 14.06 -23.64 15.81
C GLY A 209 13.75 -22.47 14.90
N THR A 210 14.42 -22.56 13.78
CA THR A 210 14.57 -21.42 12.89
C THR A 210 13.25 -21.17 12.18
N GLY A 211 12.84 -19.90 12.09
CA GLY A 211 11.71 -19.53 11.27
C GLY A 211 11.91 -20.01 9.82
N PRO A 212 10.84 -20.24 9.05
CA PRO A 212 10.97 -20.64 7.64
C PRO A 212 11.64 -19.57 6.78
N HIS A 213 11.78 -18.35 7.31
CA HIS A 213 12.41 -17.22 6.68
C HIS A 213 13.50 -16.63 7.58
N GLU A 214 14.55 -16.11 6.95
CA GLU A 214 15.59 -15.33 7.61
C GLU A 214 15.81 -14.02 6.87
N MET A 215 16.16 -12.98 7.63
CA MET A 215 16.59 -11.70 7.08
C MET A 215 17.99 -11.82 6.47
N VAL A 216 18.22 -11.05 5.41
CA VAL A 216 19.59 -10.78 4.94
C VAL A 216 20.00 -9.37 5.36
N PRO A 217 20.76 -9.21 6.48
CA PRO A 217 21.03 -7.90 7.09
C PRO A 217 21.89 -6.98 6.22
N ASP A 218 22.67 -7.55 5.30
CA ASP A 218 23.60 -6.78 4.46
C ASP A 218 22.95 -6.33 3.14
N GLU A 219 21.66 -6.59 2.94
CA GLU A 219 20.92 -6.28 1.71
C GLU A 219 19.71 -5.39 1.98
N TRP A 220 19.35 -4.58 0.99
CA TRP A 220 18.18 -3.70 1.04
C TRP A 220 17.32 -3.88 -0.20
N ILE A 221 16.02 -3.96 0.00
CA ILE A 221 15.03 -4.02 -1.09
C ILE A 221 13.96 -2.93 -0.92
N PRO A 222 13.36 -2.45 -2.02
CA PRO A 222 12.17 -1.61 -1.97
C PRO A 222 11.03 -2.32 -1.24
N ASP A 223 10.35 -1.61 -0.35
CA ASP A 223 9.30 -2.16 0.51
C ASP A 223 7.89 -1.67 0.11
N LYS A 224 7.66 -0.35 0.10
CA LYS A 224 6.41 0.26 -0.35
C LYS A 224 6.68 1.47 -1.23
N VAL A 225 5.75 1.80 -2.11
CA VAL A 225 5.63 3.16 -2.66
C VAL A 225 4.54 3.88 -1.87
N LEU A 226 4.90 4.98 -1.25
CA LEU A 226 3.95 5.93 -0.66
C LEU A 226 3.68 7.02 -1.68
N LEU A 227 2.42 7.21 -2.02
CA LEU A 227 1.93 8.20 -2.97
C LEU A 227 1.21 9.28 -2.17
N SER A 228 1.69 10.52 -2.23
CA SER A 228 1.19 11.56 -1.34
C SER A 228 1.13 12.92 -2.03
N THR A 229 0.00 13.59 -1.88
CA THR A 229 -0.16 14.98 -2.31
C THR A 229 0.28 15.95 -1.21
N SER A 230 -0.18 15.72 0.03
CA SER A 230 0.21 16.51 1.19
C SER A 230 -0.03 15.72 2.50
N ASN A 231 0.18 16.35 3.67
CA ASN A 231 -0.18 15.80 4.98
C ASN A 231 -1.63 16.15 5.40
N ASN A 232 -2.46 16.65 4.48
CA ASN A 232 -3.87 16.92 4.71
C ASN A 232 -4.70 15.67 4.39
N ALA A 233 -5.58 15.29 5.31
CA ALA A 233 -6.47 14.15 5.17
C ALA A 233 -7.52 14.29 4.05
N GLN A 234 -7.72 15.52 3.59
CA GLN A 234 -8.60 15.83 2.44
C GLN A 234 -7.92 15.55 1.09
N ASP A 235 -6.60 15.46 1.07
CA ASP A 235 -5.83 15.29 -0.14
C ASP A 235 -5.68 13.81 -0.52
N LEU A 236 -5.41 13.56 -1.80
CA LEU A 236 -5.23 12.21 -2.31
C LEU A 236 -3.94 11.60 -1.74
N TRP A 237 -4.04 10.35 -1.26
CA TRP A 237 -2.94 9.54 -0.73
C TRP A 237 -3.11 8.08 -1.15
N GLY A 238 -2.01 7.34 -1.32
CA GLY A 238 -2.07 5.90 -1.57
C GLY A 238 -0.80 5.16 -1.17
N MET A 239 -0.89 3.84 -1.11
CA MET A 239 0.24 2.95 -0.80
C MET A 239 0.26 1.75 -1.74
N VAL A 240 1.45 1.38 -2.21
CA VAL A 240 1.67 0.27 -3.13
C VAL A 240 2.67 -0.71 -2.52
N GLU A 241 2.35 -2.01 -2.53
CA GLU A 241 3.22 -3.09 -2.10
C GLU A 241 4.34 -3.33 -3.12
N LEU A 242 5.58 -3.50 -2.67
CA LEU A 242 6.71 -3.86 -3.53
C LEU A 242 7.35 -5.19 -3.14
N LEU A 243 6.97 -5.78 -2.01
CA LEU A 243 7.66 -6.95 -1.50
C LEU A 243 7.32 -8.21 -2.32
N PRO A 244 8.34 -8.88 -2.86
CA PRO A 244 8.13 -10.20 -3.45
C PRO A 244 7.95 -11.28 -2.39
N ARG A 245 8.39 -11.02 -1.14
CA ARG A 245 8.20 -11.89 0.02
C ARG A 245 7.96 -11.03 1.26
N ALA A 246 6.82 -11.23 1.90
CA ALA A 246 6.28 -10.33 2.93
C ALA A 246 6.17 -10.97 4.34
N GLY A 247 6.86 -12.09 4.61
CA GLY A 247 6.75 -12.80 5.90
C GLY A 247 5.36 -13.42 6.08
N HIS A 248 4.59 -12.97 7.07
CA HIS A 248 3.14 -13.23 7.16
C HIS A 248 2.39 -12.35 6.15
N GLY A 249 2.72 -12.40 4.87
CA GLY A 249 2.01 -11.64 3.84
C GLY A 249 1.98 -12.34 2.50
N GLY A 250 1.04 -11.92 1.67
CA GLY A 250 0.99 -12.33 0.27
C GLY A 250 2.22 -11.89 -0.51
N GLU A 251 2.61 -12.70 -1.50
CA GLU A 251 3.63 -12.34 -2.48
C GLU A 251 2.96 -11.53 -3.61
N VAL A 252 2.64 -10.25 -3.34
CA VAL A 252 1.73 -9.41 -4.15
C VAL A 252 2.32 -8.05 -4.57
N PRO A 253 3.54 -8.02 -5.16
CA PRO A 253 4.16 -6.78 -5.59
C PRO A 253 3.32 -6.07 -6.67
N GLY A 254 3.27 -4.75 -6.58
CA GLY A 254 2.44 -3.88 -7.40
C GLY A 254 1.00 -3.70 -6.89
N ASN A 255 0.58 -4.39 -5.82
CA ASN A 255 -0.74 -4.21 -5.21
C ASN A 255 -0.92 -2.77 -4.70
N ILE A 256 -1.98 -2.09 -5.15
CA ILE A 256 -2.40 -0.83 -4.54
C ILE A 256 -3.13 -1.16 -3.24
N VAL A 257 -2.37 -1.21 -2.15
CA VAL A 257 -2.84 -1.55 -0.81
C VAL A 257 -3.98 -0.63 -0.39
N ALA A 258 -3.82 0.67 -0.64
CA ALA A 258 -4.85 1.64 -0.33
C ALA A 258 -4.79 2.85 -1.27
N LEU A 259 -5.95 3.44 -1.49
CA LEU A 259 -6.12 4.76 -2.09
C LEU A 259 -7.15 5.50 -1.24
N MET A 260 -6.83 6.72 -0.82
CA MET A 260 -7.66 7.50 0.10
C MET A 260 -7.76 8.96 -0.32
N GLN A 261 -8.92 9.56 -0.07
CA GLN A 261 -9.16 11.00 -0.20
C GLN A 261 -10.35 11.41 0.69
N HIS A 262 -10.34 12.62 1.25
CA HIS A 262 -11.43 13.11 2.12
C HIS A 262 -11.74 12.16 3.29
N ASP A 263 -10.71 11.61 3.93
CA ASP A 263 -10.82 10.56 4.96
C ASP A 263 -11.48 9.25 4.53
N SER A 264 -11.84 9.13 3.25
CA SER A 264 -12.49 7.96 2.66
C SER A 264 -11.48 7.00 2.06
N ALA A 265 -11.62 5.71 2.34
CA ALA A 265 -10.97 4.67 1.56
C ALA A 265 -11.71 4.49 0.23
N LEU A 266 -10.94 4.54 -0.85
CA LEU A 266 -11.39 4.33 -2.23
C LEU A 266 -10.94 2.98 -2.77
N LEU A 267 -9.81 2.51 -2.29
CA LEU A 267 -9.36 1.13 -2.34
C LEU A 267 -8.84 0.78 -0.95
N ALA A 268 -9.14 -0.43 -0.47
CA ALA A 268 -8.66 -0.93 0.79
C ALA A 268 -8.11 -2.35 0.66
N GLY A 269 -6.98 -2.60 1.32
CA GLY A 269 -6.38 -3.91 1.44
C GLY A 269 -7.27 -4.86 2.25
N GLN A 270 -7.07 -6.14 2.03
CA GLN A 270 -7.87 -7.18 2.64
C GLN A 270 -7.31 -7.60 4.01
N GLY A 271 -8.03 -8.48 4.70
CA GLY A 271 -7.62 -9.01 5.99
C GLY A 271 -6.68 -10.20 5.88
N TYR A 272 -6.47 -10.82 7.04
CA TYR A 272 -5.46 -11.83 7.33
C TYR A 272 -5.41 -13.02 6.35
N TYR A 273 -6.56 -13.42 5.79
CA TYR A 273 -6.67 -14.65 4.99
C TYR A 273 -6.62 -14.39 3.48
N GLU A 274 -6.75 -13.15 3.04
CA GLU A 274 -6.89 -12.78 1.64
C GLU A 274 -5.53 -12.45 0.99
N ASN A 275 -4.50 -13.22 1.30
CA ASN A 275 -3.11 -12.95 0.86
C ASN A 275 -2.79 -13.37 -0.59
N THR A 276 -3.76 -13.87 -1.36
CA THR A 276 -3.54 -14.32 -2.74
C THR A 276 -3.85 -13.21 -3.76
N PRO A 277 -3.20 -13.21 -4.94
CA PRO A 277 -3.35 -12.15 -5.94
C PRO A 277 -4.81 -11.87 -6.38
N ASP A 278 -5.70 -12.86 -6.35
CA ASP A 278 -7.10 -12.70 -6.75
C ASP A 278 -7.91 -11.76 -5.82
N PHE A 279 -7.44 -11.54 -4.60
CA PHE A 279 -8.03 -10.62 -3.61
C PHE A 279 -7.37 -9.25 -3.56
N GLN A 280 -6.39 -8.97 -4.40
CA GLN A 280 -5.58 -7.75 -4.33
C GLN A 280 -5.82 -6.81 -5.52
N ASN A 281 -5.43 -5.54 -5.37
CA ASN A 281 -5.59 -4.48 -6.36
C ASN A 281 -4.41 -4.47 -7.36
N LEU A 282 -4.26 -5.52 -8.17
CA LEU A 282 -3.12 -5.77 -9.06
C LEU A 282 -3.52 -6.45 -10.38
N LEU A 283 -2.55 -6.71 -11.27
CA LEU A 283 -2.77 -7.55 -12.44
C LEU A 283 -2.87 -9.02 -12.02
N TRP A 284 -4.06 -9.59 -12.03
CA TRP A 284 -4.25 -11.00 -11.72
C TRP A 284 -4.00 -11.87 -12.96
N ILE A 285 -3.30 -13.01 -12.78
CA ILE A 285 -3.07 -14.00 -13.84
C ILE A 285 -3.49 -15.37 -13.31
N GLU A 286 -4.27 -16.08 -14.10
CA GLU A 286 -4.61 -17.47 -13.88
C GLU A 286 -4.07 -18.30 -15.05
N ASP A 287 -3.26 -19.28 -14.67
CA ASP A 287 -2.79 -20.31 -15.57
C ASP A 287 -3.89 -21.37 -15.77
N LEU A 288 -4.35 -21.51 -17.02
CA LEU A 288 -5.40 -22.45 -17.40
C LEU A 288 -4.85 -23.80 -17.90
N ASP A 289 -3.53 -23.91 -18.08
CA ASP A 289 -2.85 -25.14 -18.48
C ASP A 289 -2.24 -25.89 -17.27
N GLY A 290 -2.06 -25.20 -16.14
CA GLY A 290 -1.49 -25.78 -14.92
C GLY A 290 0.00 -26.09 -15.07
N LEU A 291 0.75 -25.18 -15.70
CA LEU A 291 2.19 -25.26 -15.83
C LEU A 291 2.87 -25.28 -14.47
N ALA A 292 4.07 -25.86 -14.45
CA ALA A 292 4.94 -25.80 -13.29
C ALA A 292 5.32 -24.34 -13.02
N ALA A 293 5.39 -23.99 -11.73
CA ALA A 293 5.88 -22.70 -11.28
C ALA A 293 7.27 -22.40 -11.86
N ASP A 294 7.52 -21.12 -12.16
CA ASP A 294 8.86 -20.63 -12.50
C ASP A 294 9.82 -20.98 -11.36
N PRO A 295 10.94 -21.67 -11.65
CA PRO A 295 11.89 -22.08 -10.62
C PRO A 295 12.68 -20.89 -10.02
N ARG A 296 12.67 -19.72 -10.66
CA ARG A 296 13.34 -18.51 -10.18
C ARG A 296 12.57 -17.92 -9.00
N GLU A 297 13.29 -17.26 -8.09
CA GLU A 297 12.64 -16.44 -7.07
C GLU A 297 12.00 -15.21 -7.71
N MET A 298 10.82 -14.81 -7.20
CA MET A 298 10.19 -13.57 -7.61
C MET A 298 11.05 -12.39 -7.12
N THR A 299 11.32 -11.44 -8.01
CA THR A 299 12.10 -10.24 -7.70
C THR A 299 11.34 -9.00 -8.14
N THR A 300 11.48 -7.90 -7.40
CA THR A 300 10.81 -6.63 -7.70
C THR A 300 11.81 -5.50 -7.71
N ALA A 301 11.72 -4.63 -8.72
CA ALA A 301 12.53 -3.44 -8.88
C ALA A 301 11.67 -2.22 -9.23
N VAL A 302 12.19 -1.04 -8.91
CA VAL A 302 11.59 0.26 -9.29
C VAL A 302 12.56 1.00 -10.22
N PRO A 303 12.64 0.61 -11.50
CA PRO A 303 13.61 1.19 -12.44
C PRO A 303 13.33 2.66 -12.77
N ILE A 304 12.10 3.14 -12.57
CA ILE A 304 11.75 4.53 -12.81
C ILE A 304 10.90 5.05 -11.65
N TYR A 305 11.35 6.14 -11.06
CA TYR A 305 10.68 6.87 -10.02
C TYR A 305 10.84 8.37 -10.26
N VAL A 306 9.72 9.09 -10.18
CA VAL A 306 9.62 10.53 -10.39
C VAL A 306 8.63 11.08 -9.38
N ASP A 307 9.02 12.11 -8.62
CA ASP A 307 8.10 12.94 -7.85
C ASP A 307 8.19 14.40 -8.33
N ASP A 308 7.19 14.85 -9.09
CA ASP A 308 6.99 16.23 -9.52
C ASP A 308 5.92 16.89 -8.63
N PRO A 309 5.90 18.23 -8.49
CA PRO A 309 4.84 18.91 -7.75
C PRO A 309 3.41 18.62 -8.25
N ALA A 310 3.23 18.23 -9.52
CA ALA A 310 1.91 17.90 -10.07
C ALA A 310 1.57 16.40 -10.02
N PHE A 311 2.57 15.52 -10.05
CA PHE A 311 2.32 14.08 -10.11
C PHE A 311 3.51 13.28 -9.55
N THR A 312 3.24 12.02 -9.22
CA THR A 312 4.27 11.01 -9.01
C THR A 312 4.13 9.94 -10.10
N PHE A 313 5.24 9.54 -10.71
CA PHE A 313 5.27 8.44 -11.66
C PHE A 313 6.22 7.36 -11.15
N VAL A 314 5.76 6.12 -11.17
CA VAL A 314 6.57 4.96 -10.80
C VAL A 314 6.36 3.83 -11.78
N ARG A 315 7.46 3.22 -12.22
CA ARG A 315 7.48 1.94 -12.96
C ARG A 315 7.98 0.86 -12.01
N ILE A 316 7.14 -0.13 -11.77
CA ILE A 316 7.46 -1.32 -10.98
C ILE A 316 7.64 -2.47 -11.95
N VAL A 317 8.74 -3.21 -11.84
CA VAL A 317 9.01 -4.41 -12.63
C VAL A 317 9.16 -5.59 -11.69
N THR A 318 8.41 -6.66 -11.95
CA THR A 318 8.49 -7.91 -11.21
C THR A 318 8.77 -9.07 -12.16
N GLU A 319 9.82 -9.84 -11.88
CA GLU A 319 10.15 -11.06 -12.61
C GLU A 319 9.63 -12.30 -11.88
N ALA A 320 9.37 -13.39 -12.60
CA ALA A 320 8.73 -14.59 -12.08
C ALA A 320 7.40 -14.25 -11.36
N TYR A 321 6.62 -13.33 -11.96
CA TYR A 321 5.42 -12.76 -11.35
C TYR A 321 4.37 -13.84 -11.07
N GLN A 322 3.85 -13.90 -9.84
CA GLN A 322 2.96 -14.97 -9.36
C GLN A 322 3.54 -16.38 -9.54
N HIS A 323 4.87 -16.50 -9.53
CA HIS A 323 5.60 -17.73 -9.83
C HIS A 323 5.33 -18.27 -11.23
N LEU A 324 4.99 -17.42 -12.19
CA LEU A 324 4.83 -17.76 -13.59
C LEU A 324 6.02 -17.21 -14.40
N PRO A 325 6.34 -17.78 -15.58
CA PRO A 325 7.36 -17.27 -16.49
C PRO A 325 6.89 -15.97 -17.17
N VAL A 326 6.66 -14.94 -16.35
CA VAL A 326 6.08 -13.67 -16.72
C VAL A 326 6.90 -12.56 -16.08
N THR A 327 7.28 -11.59 -16.91
CA THR A 327 7.75 -10.29 -16.44
C THR A 327 6.57 -9.33 -16.43
N TYR A 328 6.23 -8.84 -15.24
CA TYR A 328 5.16 -7.88 -15.02
C TYR A 328 5.73 -6.47 -14.86
N THR A 329 5.27 -5.53 -15.68
CA THR A 329 5.57 -4.10 -15.53
C THR A 329 4.29 -3.34 -15.21
N ARG A 330 4.28 -2.61 -14.09
CA ARG A 330 3.19 -1.70 -13.70
C ARG A 330 3.70 -0.28 -13.67
N ASP A 331 3.15 0.55 -14.56
CA ASP A 331 3.30 2.00 -14.48
C ASP A 331 2.14 2.58 -13.67
N ILE A 332 2.45 3.42 -12.70
CA ILE A 332 1.46 4.18 -11.93
C ILE A 332 1.80 5.66 -12.10
N LEU A 333 0.88 6.41 -12.70
CA LEU A 333 0.87 7.87 -12.62
C LEU A 333 -0.16 8.28 -11.57
N PHE A 334 0.31 8.86 -10.48
CA PHE A 334 -0.49 9.48 -9.45
C PHE A 334 -0.54 10.99 -9.67
N TYR A 335 -1.64 11.50 -10.22
CA TYR A 335 -1.83 12.95 -10.37
C TYR A 335 -2.31 13.52 -9.04
N LYS A 336 -1.50 14.39 -8.44
CA LYS A 336 -1.72 14.89 -7.08
C LYS A 336 -3.05 15.62 -7.00
N ASN A 337 -3.87 15.27 -6.00
CA ASN A 337 -5.23 15.78 -5.83
C ASN A 337 -6.10 15.66 -7.10
N GLY A 338 -6.05 14.51 -7.77
CA GLY A 338 -6.96 14.26 -8.88
C GLY A 338 -7.32 12.80 -9.06
N PHE A 339 -6.40 12.01 -9.61
CA PHE A 339 -6.69 10.65 -10.07
C PHE A 339 -5.41 9.84 -10.20
N MET A 340 -5.55 8.55 -10.47
CA MET A 340 -4.44 7.66 -10.79
C MET A 340 -4.65 6.97 -12.14
N VAL A 341 -3.58 6.84 -12.92
CA VAL A 341 -3.54 6.02 -14.13
C VAL A 341 -2.62 4.85 -13.88
N VAL A 342 -3.09 3.66 -14.21
CA VAL A 342 -2.34 2.43 -14.07
C VAL A 342 -2.22 1.78 -15.44
N LYS A 343 -0.99 1.51 -15.89
CA LYS A 343 -0.72 0.71 -17.09
C LYS A 343 0.02 -0.56 -16.73
N ASP A 344 -0.66 -1.68 -16.88
CA ASP A 344 -0.15 -3.02 -16.63
C ASP A 344 0.37 -3.64 -17.94
N ARG A 345 1.52 -4.31 -17.89
CA ARG A 345 2.09 -5.08 -19.01
C ARG A 345 2.58 -6.42 -18.50
N ALA A 346 2.07 -7.51 -19.07
CA ALA A 346 2.57 -8.86 -18.80
C ALA A 346 3.26 -9.39 -20.05
N LYS A 347 4.58 -9.53 -19.97
CA LYS A 347 5.40 -10.17 -20.99
C LYS A 347 5.62 -11.63 -20.61
N PHE A 348 5.22 -12.53 -21.49
CA PHE A 348 5.27 -13.97 -21.27
C PHE A 348 6.55 -14.56 -21.86
N ASP A 349 7.35 -15.25 -21.06
CA ASP A 349 8.57 -15.93 -21.53
C ASP A 349 8.28 -17.33 -22.08
N SER A 350 7.06 -17.83 -21.85
CA SER A 350 6.59 -19.15 -22.29
C SER A 350 5.22 -19.05 -22.98
N THR A 351 4.95 -20.00 -23.87
CA THR A 351 3.60 -20.20 -24.42
C THR A 351 2.71 -20.82 -23.36
N MET A 352 1.56 -20.20 -23.08
CA MET A 352 0.62 -20.67 -22.06
C MET A 352 -0.81 -20.21 -22.34
N LYS A 353 -1.78 -21.00 -21.92
CA LYS A 353 -3.19 -20.59 -21.90
C LYS A 353 -3.48 -19.88 -20.59
N VAL A 354 -3.94 -18.64 -20.68
CA VAL A 354 -4.14 -17.80 -19.49
C VAL A 354 -5.47 -17.08 -19.54
N ARG A 355 -5.93 -16.73 -18.34
CA ARG A 355 -6.91 -15.69 -18.10
C ARG A 355 -6.25 -14.62 -17.23
N LEU A 356 -6.23 -13.37 -17.68
CA LEU A 356 -5.57 -12.30 -16.94
C LEU A 356 -6.31 -10.96 -17.07
N GLY A 357 -6.03 -10.06 -16.15
CA GLY A 357 -6.54 -8.71 -16.19
C GLY A 357 -6.34 -7.94 -14.89
N PRO A 358 -6.42 -6.60 -14.93
CA PRO A 358 -6.44 -5.79 -13.73
C PRO A 358 -7.62 -6.20 -12.86
N CYS A 359 -7.35 -6.41 -11.57
CA CYS A 359 -8.31 -6.76 -10.56
C CYS A 359 -8.32 -5.63 -9.52
N PHE A 360 -9.47 -5.00 -9.34
CA PHE A 360 -9.70 -4.01 -8.29
C PHE A 360 -10.80 -4.49 -7.37
N GLN A 361 -10.63 -4.23 -6.08
CA GLN A 361 -11.52 -4.69 -5.04
C GLN A 361 -12.33 -3.52 -4.52
N THR A 362 -13.61 -3.77 -4.21
CA THR A 362 -14.46 -2.81 -3.53
C THR A 362 -15.38 -3.53 -2.56
N ARG A 363 -16.01 -2.78 -1.67
CA ARG A 363 -17.09 -3.29 -0.85
C ARG A 363 -18.44 -3.20 -1.52
N CYS A 364 -18.71 -2.05 -2.12
CA CYS A 364 -19.98 -1.75 -2.74
C CYS A 364 -19.78 -1.34 -4.19
N LEU A 365 -20.77 -1.68 -5.01
CA LEU A 365 -20.92 -1.17 -6.36
C LEU A 365 -22.10 -0.20 -6.39
N GLY A 366 -21.90 0.93 -7.07
CA GLY A 366 -22.98 1.86 -7.36
C GLY A 366 -24.09 1.19 -8.18
N PRO A 367 -25.31 1.74 -8.14
CA PRO A 367 -26.45 1.18 -8.88
C PRO A 367 -26.25 1.23 -10.41
N GLN A 368 -25.25 1.97 -10.88
CA GLN A 368 -24.89 2.09 -12.28
C GLN A 368 -23.45 1.60 -12.49
N SER A 369 -23.28 0.78 -13.51
CA SER A 369 -21.99 0.41 -14.08
C SER A 369 -22.13 0.50 -15.60
N GLY A 370 -21.08 0.95 -16.27
CA GLY A 370 -21.06 1.06 -17.71
C GLY A 370 -20.36 -0.12 -18.37
N GLU A 371 -20.25 -0.06 -19.70
CA GLU A 371 -19.57 -1.11 -20.47
C GLU A 371 -18.09 -1.24 -20.08
N ASN A 372 -17.45 -0.15 -19.66
CA ASN A 372 -16.01 -0.07 -19.41
C ASN A 372 -15.67 0.56 -18.06
N TRP A 373 -16.64 0.69 -17.15
CA TRP A 373 -16.41 1.33 -15.86
C TRP A 373 -17.35 0.84 -14.77
N PHE A 374 -16.87 0.94 -13.52
CA PHE A 374 -17.63 0.68 -12.32
C PHE A 374 -17.57 1.91 -11.42
N ASN A 375 -18.70 2.23 -10.78
CA ASN A 375 -18.68 3.11 -9.62
C ASN A 375 -18.53 2.26 -8.36
N ALA A 376 -17.47 2.49 -7.60
CA ALA A 376 -17.10 1.71 -6.43
C ALA A 376 -17.05 2.61 -5.20
N TYR A 377 -17.45 2.08 -4.04
CA TYR A 377 -17.35 2.80 -2.77
C TYR A 377 -17.32 1.84 -1.59
N TYR A 378 -17.01 2.39 -0.42
CA TYR A 378 -17.09 1.70 0.87
C TYR A 378 -18.11 2.43 1.74
N ASP A 379 -19.06 1.69 2.30
CA ASP A 379 -19.99 2.17 3.32
C ASP A 379 -19.36 2.08 4.72
N ASP A 380 -18.90 0.88 5.07
CA ASP A 380 -18.20 0.54 6.29
C ASP A 380 -16.94 -0.27 5.93
N LEU A 381 -15.89 -0.09 6.71
CA LEU A 381 -14.72 -0.96 6.73
C LEU A 381 -14.73 -1.78 8.02
N TRP A 382 -14.10 -2.95 8.00
CA TRP A 382 -14.22 -3.89 9.11
C TRP A 382 -12.87 -4.29 9.69
N TYR A 383 -12.82 -4.27 11.01
CA TYR A 383 -11.85 -5.02 11.78
C TYR A 383 -12.49 -6.37 12.16
N THR A 384 -12.01 -7.45 11.56
CA THR A 384 -12.70 -8.75 11.56
C THR A 384 -12.18 -9.75 12.59
N GLY A 385 -11.07 -9.43 13.29
CA GLY A 385 -10.54 -10.24 14.38
C GLY A 385 -10.35 -11.72 13.99
N LEU A 386 -9.43 -12.01 13.06
CA LEU A 386 -9.04 -13.37 12.63
C LEU A 386 -10.19 -14.35 12.25
N GLY A 387 -11.44 -13.92 12.08
CA GLY A 387 -12.59 -14.83 12.05
C GLY A 387 -13.64 -14.54 10.97
N LEU A 388 -14.34 -15.61 10.56
CA LEU A 388 -15.45 -15.59 9.58
C LEU A 388 -16.82 -15.26 10.23
N GLY A 389 -16.86 -14.35 11.20
CA GLY A 389 -18.12 -13.67 11.52
C GLY A 389 -18.80 -13.94 12.85
N ARG A 390 -18.10 -13.78 13.98
CA ARG A 390 -18.75 -13.43 15.25
C ARG A 390 -17.89 -12.43 16.00
N GLY A 391 -18.35 -11.18 16.03
CA GLY A 391 -17.64 -10.08 16.64
C GLY A 391 -16.71 -9.36 15.64
N VAL A 392 -17.26 -8.34 14.98
CA VAL A 392 -16.50 -7.41 14.15
C VAL A 392 -16.72 -5.97 14.62
N GLN A 393 -15.74 -5.10 14.42
CA GLN A 393 -15.85 -3.68 14.67
C GLN A 393 -15.91 -2.96 13.33
N ALA A 394 -16.96 -2.15 13.11
CA ALA A 394 -17.05 -1.34 11.90
C ALA A 394 -16.30 -0.01 12.10
N ILE A 395 -15.81 0.51 10.99
CA ILE A 395 -15.26 1.84 10.86
C ILE A 395 -16.04 2.50 9.74
N ARG A 396 -16.76 3.56 10.08
CA ARG A 396 -17.56 4.31 9.12
C ARG A 396 -16.63 4.92 8.08
N ASN A 397 -16.87 4.62 6.82
CA ASN A 397 -16.16 5.28 5.73
C ASN A 397 -16.92 6.57 5.32
N PRO A 398 -16.27 7.75 5.26
CA PRO A 398 -16.86 8.95 4.67
C PRO A 398 -17.28 8.71 3.23
N ALA A 399 -18.37 9.36 2.82
CA ALA A 399 -18.92 9.19 1.48
C ALA A 399 -18.02 9.87 0.43
N TRP A 400 -17.29 9.06 -0.31
CA TRP A 400 -16.52 9.43 -1.48
C TRP A 400 -16.42 8.19 -2.37
N ASP A 401 -16.64 8.37 -3.67
CA ASP A 401 -16.76 7.28 -4.61
C ASP A 401 -15.50 7.20 -5.48
N LEU A 402 -15.27 6.03 -6.07
CA LEU A 402 -14.21 5.76 -7.02
C LEU A 402 -14.78 5.25 -8.34
N LEU A 403 -14.62 6.05 -9.40
CA LEU A 403 -14.84 5.58 -10.75
C LEU A 403 -13.62 4.76 -11.19
N VAL A 404 -13.82 3.45 -11.36
CA VAL A 404 -12.82 2.54 -11.92
C VAL A 404 -13.12 2.38 -13.41
N TYR A 405 -12.36 3.06 -14.25
CA TYR A 405 -12.53 3.04 -15.70
C TYR A 405 -11.42 2.21 -16.36
N PHE A 406 -11.79 1.22 -17.16
CA PHE A 406 -10.86 0.41 -17.95
C PHE A 406 -10.88 0.88 -19.40
N THR A 407 -9.73 1.05 -20.04
CA THR A 407 -9.71 1.44 -21.45
C THR A 407 -10.31 0.33 -22.33
N PRO A 408 -11.19 0.66 -23.29
CA PRO A 408 -11.77 -0.34 -24.18
C PRO A 408 -10.71 -0.95 -25.10
N ARG A 409 -10.66 -2.27 -25.19
CA ARG A 409 -9.75 -3.02 -26.06
C ARG A 409 -10.42 -4.29 -26.57
N GLU A 410 -10.10 -4.67 -27.80
CA GLU A 410 -10.67 -5.85 -28.44
C GLU A 410 -10.36 -7.13 -27.65
N GLY A 411 -11.34 -8.04 -27.58
CA GLY A 411 -11.21 -9.32 -26.90
C GLY A 411 -11.21 -9.26 -25.38
N ARG A 412 -11.48 -8.09 -24.78
CA ARG A 412 -11.58 -7.93 -23.33
C ARG A 412 -13.02 -7.84 -22.86
N LYS A 413 -13.28 -8.36 -21.66
CA LYS A 413 -14.61 -8.36 -21.04
C LYS A 413 -14.55 -7.91 -19.60
N HIS A 414 -15.52 -7.11 -19.19
CA HIS A 414 -15.66 -6.73 -17.79
C HIS A 414 -16.40 -7.80 -17.02
N THR A 415 -15.91 -8.13 -15.82
CA THR A 415 -16.53 -9.12 -14.95
C THR A 415 -16.57 -8.60 -13.53
N VAL A 416 -17.66 -8.91 -12.85
CA VAL A 416 -17.81 -8.72 -11.41
C VAL A 416 -17.90 -10.09 -10.75
N LEU A 417 -17.08 -10.32 -9.73
CA LEU A 417 -17.25 -11.44 -8.82
C LEU A 417 -17.60 -10.89 -7.44
N ASP A 418 -18.85 -11.06 -7.04
CA ASP A 418 -19.31 -10.69 -5.71
C ASP A 418 -19.15 -11.88 -4.76
N ARG A 419 -18.25 -11.73 -3.78
CA ARG A 419 -17.98 -12.72 -2.75
C ARG A 419 -18.55 -12.32 -1.38
N TYR A 420 -19.50 -11.38 -1.34
CA TYR A 420 -20.08 -10.89 -0.08
C TYR A 420 -20.68 -12.02 0.76
N LEU A 421 -21.32 -12.99 0.12
CA LEU A 421 -21.91 -14.15 0.80
C LEU A 421 -20.87 -15.13 1.35
N GLU A 422 -19.61 -15.10 0.88
CA GLU A 422 -18.52 -15.89 1.47
C GLU A 422 -18.11 -15.33 2.83
N ASN A 423 -18.01 -14.00 2.94
CA ASN A 423 -17.71 -13.29 4.17
C ASN A 423 -18.22 -11.83 4.09
N PRO A 424 -19.34 -11.48 4.75
CA PRO A 424 -19.91 -10.13 4.68
C PRO A 424 -19.05 -9.07 5.39
N TYR A 425 -18.11 -9.53 6.22
CA TYR A 425 -17.20 -8.69 6.98
C TYR A 425 -15.86 -8.47 6.28
N ARG A 426 -15.63 -9.06 5.11
CA ARG A 426 -14.46 -8.73 4.29
C ARG A 426 -14.50 -7.24 3.94
N ASN A 427 -13.35 -6.58 3.96
CA ASN A 427 -13.27 -5.16 3.58
C ASN A 427 -13.76 -4.98 2.14
N SER A 428 -13.27 -5.80 1.21
CA SER A 428 -13.55 -5.62 -0.21
C SER A 428 -13.99 -6.93 -0.88
N PRO A 429 -15.21 -7.44 -0.62
CA PRO A 429 -15.71 -8.70 -1.17
C PRO A 429 -16.00 -8.69 -2.67
N ILE A 430 -16.11 -7.54 -3.31
CA ILE A 430 -16.46 -7.44 -4.73
C ILE A 430 -15.21 -7.21 -5.57
N GLN A 431 -15.02 -8.07 -6.58
CA GLN A 431 -13.92 -7.96 -7.53
C GLN A 431 -14.42 -7.36 -8.84
N MET A 432 -13.80 -6.28 -9.29
CA MET A 432 -14.02 -5.61 -10.56
C MET A 432 -12.84 -5.88 -11.48
N ARG A 433 -13.09 -6.44 -12.67
CA ARG A 433 -12.02 -6.83 -13.59
C ARG A 433 -12.33 -6.44 -15.02
N GLN A 434 -11.28 -6.15 -15.79
CA GLN A 434 -11.28 -6.28 -17.25
C GLN A 434 -10.41 -7.47 -17.61
N VAL A 435 -10.97 -8.49 -18.25
CA VAL A 435 -10.32 -9.79 -18.46
C VAL A 435 -10.05 -10.03 -19.93
N TRP A 436 -8.85 -10.49 -20.24
CA TRP A 436 -8.51 -11.16 -21.50
C TRP A 436 -8.29 -12.66 -21.23
N GLN A 437 -8.64 -13.52 -22.19
CA GLN A 437 -8.39 -14.95 -22.10
C GLN A 437 -7.97 -15.49 -23.47
N GLY A 438 -6.93 -16.31 -23.49
CA GLY A 438 -6.42 -16.89 -24.73
C GLY A 438 -5.11 -17.65 -24.56
N MET A 439 -4.53 -18.02 -25.69
CA MET A 439 -3.19 -18.60 -25.76
C MET A 439 -2.20 -17.48 -26.04
N VAL A 440 -1.26 -17.24 -25.12
CA VAL A 440 -0.12 -16.35 -25.35
C VAL A 440 1.06 -17.12 -25.91
N ARG A 441 1.91 -16.44 -26.69
CA ARG A 441 3.17 -17.00 -27.19
C ARG A 441 4.34 -16.48 -26.37
N ALA A 442 5.42 -17.26 -26.29
CA ALA A 442 6.68 -16.77 -25.76
C ALA A 442 7.11 -15.45 -26.47
N GLY A 443 7.49 -14.46 -25.68
CA GLY A 443 7.80 -13.09 -26.10
C GLY A 443 6.58 -12.17 -26.26
N GLN A 444 5.35 -12.68 -26.20
CA GLN A 444 4.14 -11.86 -26.33
C GLN A 444 3.92 -11.01 -25.08
N GLU A 445 3.52 -9.77 -25.28
CA GLU A 445 3.10 -8.86 -24.22
C GLU A 445 1.59 -8.60 -24.31
N ILE A 446 0.92 -8.57 -23.17
CA ILE A 446 -0.48 -8.16 -23.03
C ILE A 446 -0.53 -6.94 -22.12
N THR A 447 -1.19 -5.88 -22.56
CA THR A 447 -1.24 -4.59 -21.83
C THR A 447 -2.64 -4.27 -21.33
N PHE A 448 -2.79 -3.52 -20.23
CA PHE A 448 -4.07 -2.98 -19.75
C PHE A 448 -3.88 -1.56 -19.24
N THR A 449 -4.89 -0.71 -19.39
CA THR A 449 -4.88 0.64 -18.83
C THR A 449 -6.15 0.86 -17.99
N THR A 450 -5.98 1.37 -16.79
CA THR A 450 -7.07 1.74 -15.87
C THR A 450 -6.89 3.19 -15.41
N VAL A 451 -7.99 3.91 -15.29
CA VAL A 451 -8.09 5.20 -14.61
C VAL A 451 -8.90 5.02 -13.34
N LEU A 452 -8.32 5.42 -12.20
CA LEU A 452 -8.95 5.45 -10.90
C LEU A 452 -9.24 6.92 -10.58
N LEU A 453 -10.51 7.32 -10.71
CA LEU A 453 -10.96 8.71 -10.56
C LEU A 453 -11.85 8.83 -9.32
N PRO A 454 -11.32 9.32 -8.19
CA PRO A 454 -12.11 9.75 -7.04
C PRO A 454 -13.15 10.81 -7.42
N HIS A 455 -14.36 10.72 -6.86
CA HIS A 455 -15.39 11.73 -7.09
C HIS A 455 -16.44 11.78 -5.97
N THR A 456 -17.21 12.87 -5.97
CA THR A 456 -18.37 13.00 -5.08
C THR A 456 -19.51 12.03 -5.47
N PRO A 457 -20.25 11.44 -4.52
CA PRO A 457 -21.39 10.56 -4.82
C PRO A 457 -22.57 11.26 -5.49
N SER A 458 -22.61 12.59 -5.50
CA SER A 458 -23.74 13.36 -6.08
C SER A 458 -23.74 13.40 -7.60
N ILE A 459 -22.66 12.99 -8.26
CA ILE A 459 -22.56 12.96 -9.72
C ILE A 459 -23.03 11.59 -10.22
N THR A 460 -23.93 11.59 -11.19
CA THR A 460 -24.35 10.36 -11.86
C THR A 460 -23.16 9.79 -12.63
N PRO A 461 -22.66 8.58 -12.32
CA PRO A 461 -21.39 8.13 -12.88
C PRO A 461 -21.36 8.03 -14.41
N LYS A 462 -22.52 7.79 -15.04
CA LYS A 462 -22.66 7.83 -16.50
C LYS A 462 -22.24 9.19 -17.09
N ASP A 463 -22.55 10.28 -16.40
CA ASP A 463 -22.27 11.64 -16.88
C ASP A 463 -20.77 11.95 -16.94
N PHE A 464 -19.92 11.17 -16.24
CA PHE A 464 -18.46 11.27 -16.38
C PHE A 464 -17.97 10.85 -17.76
N ILE A 465 -18.62 9.87 -18.38
CA ILE A 465 -18.17 9.27 -19.64
C ILE A 465 -19.00 9.81 -20.82
N GLU A 466 -20.29 9.92 -20.60
CA GLU A 466 -21.30 10.35 -21.57
C GLU A 466 -22.18 11.43 -20.93
N PRO A 467 -21.66 12.67 -20.79
CA PRO A 467 -22.48 13.76 -20.30
C PRO A 467 -23.72 13.94 -21.21
N PRO A 468 -24.87 14.37 -20.66
CA PRO A 468 -26.09 14.60 -21.44
C PRO A 468 -25.81 15.46 -22.69
N ALA A 469 -26.52 15.20 -23.79
CA ALA A 469 -26.25 15.85 -25.07
C ALA A 469 -26.40 17.38 -25.03
N ASP A 470 -27.21 17.90 -24.11
CA ASP A 470 -27.42 19.32 -23.82
C ASP A 470 -26.46 19.88 -22.76
N SER A 471 -25.64 19.03 -22.14
CA SER A 471 -24.64 19.43 -21.15
C SER A 471 -23.45 20.10 -21.80
N LYS A 472 -23.03 21.23 -21.23
CA LYS A 472 -21.76 21.89 -21.56
C LYS A 472 -20.58 21.31 -20.78
N ALA A 473 -20.82 20.33 -19.91
CA ALA A 473 -19.76 19.70 -19.14
C ALA A 473 -18.83 18.89 -20.07
N PRO A 474 -17.51 18.99 -19.92
CA PRO A 474 -16.60 18.12 -20.65
C PRO A 474 -16.80 16.67 -20.20
N LYS A 475 -16.51 15.71 -21.09
CA LYS A 475 -16.28 14.32 -20.67
C LYS A 475 -15.16 14.31 -19.64
N TYR A 476 -15.39 13.65 -18.51
CA TYR A 476 -14.39 13.56 -17.46
C TYR A 476 -13.29 12.58 -17.84
N ILE A 477 -13.60 11.50 -18.55
CA ILE A 477 -12.59 10.60 -19.10
C ILE A 477 -12.71 10.55 -20.62
N GLU A 478 -11.58 10.72 -21.30
CA GLU A 478 -11.47 10.57 -22.75
C GLU A 478 -10.19 9.80 -23.08
N VAL A 479 -10.31 8.73 -23.86
CA VAL A 479 -9.15 7.97 -24.36
C VAL A 479 -8.88 8.42 -25.78
N ALA A 480 -7.81 9.19 -25.98
CA ALA A 480 -7.39 9.62 -27.31
C ALA A 480 -6.62 8.53 -28.06
N ARG A 481 -5.89 7.69 -27.32
CA ARG A 481 -5.17 6.52 -27.84
C ARG A 481 -4.88 5.56 -26.71
N ASP A 482 -5.03 4.27 -26.93
CA ASP A 482 -4.53 3.25 -26.03
C ASP A 482 -4.12 2.02 -26.86
N ASP A 483 -2.82 1.79 -26.98
CA ASP A 483 -2.19 0.61 -27.57
C ASP A 483 -1.05 0.11 -26.65
N ASP A 484 -0.32 -0.91 -27.09
CA ASP A 484 0.71 -1.53 -26.25
C ASP A 484 1.83 -0.55 -25.89
N GLY A 485 2.25 0.29 -26.85
CA GLY A 485 3.33 1.26 -26.66
C GLY A 485 2.88 2.62 -26.13
N VAL A 486 1.63 3.03 -26.39
CA VAL A 486 1.17 4.41 -26.13
C VAL A 486 -0.21 4.43 -25.48
N THR A 487 -0.34 5.23 -24.43
CA THR A 487 -1.62 5.57 -23.81
C THR A 487 -1.73 7.08 -23.69
N VAL A 488 -2.80 7.66 -24.21
CA VAL A 488 -3.14 9.07 -24.06
C VAL A 488 -4.56 9.18 -23.56
N ILE A 489 -4.71 9.76 -22.37
CA ILE A 489 -5.99 9.98 -21.74
C ILE A 489 -6.16 11.42 -21.28
N LYS A 490 -7.40 11.87 -21.24
CA LYS A 490 -7.85 13.03 -20.46
C LYS A 490 -8.58 12.53 -19.24
N ALA A 491 -8.33 13.14 -18.09
CA ALA A 491 -9.11 13.00 -16.88
C ALA A 491 -9.49 14.39 -16.34
N VAL A 492 -10.69 14.54 -15.81
CA VAL A 492 -11.15 15.75 -15.12
C VAL A 492 -11.39 15.41 -13.67
N SER A 493 -10.65 16.03 -12.75
CA SER A 493 -10.92 15.91 -11.32
C SER A 493 -11.78 17.07 -10.82
N GLU A 494 -12.66 16.79 -9.86
CA GLU A 494 -13.50 17.78 -9.20
C GLU A 494 -13.23 17.76 -7.70
N MET A 495 -12.42 18.72 -7.25
CA MET A 495 -11.93 18.79 -5.87
C MET A 495 -12.87 19.55 -4.93
N ASP A 496 -13.74 20.38 -5.51
CA ASP A 496 -14.74 21.14 -4.77
C ASP A 496 -16.08 20.96 -5.48
N PRO A 497 -16.91 20.01 -5.02
CA PRO A 497 -18.20 19.73 -5.65
C PRO A 497 -19.24 20.83 -5.40
N VAL A 498 -19.01 21.72 -4.42
CA VAL A 498 -19.92 22.84 -4.13
C VAL A 498 -19.72 23.95 -5.17
N ASN A 499 -18.47 24.24 -5.50
CA ASN A 499 -18.12 25.28 -6.47
C ASN A 499 -17.83 24.73 -7.88
N HIS A 500 -17.95 23.41 -8.07
CA HIS A 500 -17.64 22.69 -9.31
C HIS A 500 -16.26 23.05 -9.89
N LEU A 501 -15.24 23.12 -9.03
CA LEU A 501 -13.87 23.43 -9.46
C LEU A 501 -13.26 22.20 -10.14
N ARG A 502 -13.24 22.25 -11.47
CA ARG A 502 -12.79 21.16 -12.34
C ARG A 502 -11.41 21.41 -12.90
N TYR A 503 -10.56 20.39 -12.84
CA TYR A 503 -9.20 20.43 -13.36
C TYR A 503 -9.06 19.40 -14.49
N GLU A 504 -8.94 19.88 -15.73
CA GLU A 504 -8.70 19.01 -16.89
C GLU A 504 -7.22 18.67 -16.98
N THR A 505 -6.89 17.38 -17.08
CA THR A 505 -5.51 16.90 -17.21
C THR A 505 -5.40 15.92 -18.35
N TRP A 506 -4.45 16.15 -19.25
CA TRP A 506 -4.04 15.21 -20.27
C TRP A 506 -2.74 14.51 -19.86
N VAL A 507 -2.72 13.20 -20.01
CA VAL A 507 -1.60 12.32 -19.68
C VAL A 507 -1.25 11.50 -20.91
N MET A 508 0.03 11.43 -21.23
CA MET A 508 0.59 10.49 -22.21
C MET A 508 1.63 9.61 -21.54
N LEU A 509 1.47 8.29 -21.65
CA LEU A 509 2.49 7.27 -21.39
C LEU A 509 2.99 6.75 -22.75
N ASN A 510 4.27 6.89 -23.06
CA ASN A 510 4.84 6.59 -24.37
C ASN A 510 6.13 5.74 -24.25
N ASP A 511 5.99 4.43 -24.40
CA ASP A 511 7.12 3.47 -24.33
C ASP A 511 7.82 3.26 -25.69
N THR A 512 7.45 4.02 -26.73
CA THR A 512 7.98 3.78 -28.08
C THR A 512 9.39 4.34 -28.31
N GLY A 513 9.83 5.26 -27.44
CA GLY A 513 11.07 6.01 -27.62
C GLY A 513 11.06 6.99 -28.81
N GLN A 514 9.92 7.20 -29.45
CA GLN A 514 9.73 8.11 -30.58
C GLN A 514 8.72 9.21 -30.23
N SER A 515 8.73 10.32 -30.99
CA SER A 515 7.66 11.31 -30.91
C SER A 515 6.34 10.70 -31.35
N VAL A 516 5.31 10.84 -30.53
CA VAL A 516 3.95 10.37 -30.84
C VAL A 516 2.98 11.53 -30.66
N LYS A 517 2.14 11.76 -31.68
CA LYS A 517 0.97 12.64 -31.61
C LYS A 517 -0.29 11.80 -31.41
N ALA A 518 -1.07 12.09 -30.37
CA ALA A 518 -2.36 11.47 -30.12
C ALA A 518 -3.27 12.42 -29.32
N GLY A 519 -4.49 12.64 -29.81
CA GLY A 519 -5.35 13.70 -29.28
C GLY A 519 -4.67 15.07 -29.39
N PRO A 520 -4.74 15.92 -28.35
CA PRO A 520 -4.10 17.23 -28.36
C PRO A 520 -2.62 17.21 -27.98
N ILE A 521 -2.06 16.07 -27.54
CA ILE A 521 -0.65 15.98 -27.11
C ILE A 521 0.23 15.38 -28.22
N GLU A 522 1.42 15.96 -28.41
CA GLU A 522 2.56 15.33 -29.06
C GLU A 522 3.78 15.39 -28.13
N SER A 523 4.45 14.26 -27.90
CA SER A 523 5.63 14.17 -27.03
C SER A 523 6.53 13.00 -27.43
N ASP A 524 7.84 13.17 -27.22
CA ASP A 524 8.86 12.12 -27.33
C ASP A 524 9.25 11.52 -25.98
N GLY A 525 8.77 12.10 -24.87
CA GLY A 525 9.06 11.62 -23.53
C GLY A 525 8.23 10.41 -23.14
N LEU A 526 8.82 9.57 -22.29
CA LEU A 526 8.15 8.42 -21.65
C LEU A 526 6.82 8.82 -20.98
N LEU A 527 6.81 10.01 -20.40
CA LEU A 527 5.64 10.60 -19.76
C LEU A 527 5.50 12.06 -20.20
N ALA A 528 4.28 12.48 -20.51
CA ALA A 528 3.92 13.89 -20.63
C ALA A 528 2.62 14.18 -19.91
N VAL A 529 2.56 15.34 -19.23
CA VAL A 529 1.40 15.81 -18.48
C VAL A 529 1.12 17.27 -18.81
N VAL A 530 -0.13 17.57 -19.18
CA VAL A 530 -0.64 18.93 -19.37
C VAL A 530 -1.91 19.09 -18.54
N GLY A 531 -1.85 19.92 -17.50
CA GLY A 531 -2.97 20.17 -16.58
C GLY A 531 -3.49 21.60 -16.71
N HIS A 532 -4.81 21.76 -16.68
CA HIS A 532 -5.53 23.03 -16.73
C HIS A 532 -6.16 23.34 -15.37
N ASN A 533 -6.16 24.61 -14.99
CA ASN A 533 -6.94 25.10 -13.86
C ASN A 533 -8.42 25.29 -14.27
N PRO A 534 -9.32 25.60 -13.30
CA PRO A 534 -10.75 25.76 -13.58
C PRO A 534 -11.10 26.87 -14.58
N ASN A 535 -10.19 27.83 -14.80
CA ASN A 535 -10.35 28.90 -15.78
C ASN A 535 -9.91 28.49 -17.19
N GLY A 536 -9.49 27.23 -17.39
CA GLY A 536 -9.02 26.69 -18.66
C GLY A 536 -7.56 27.04 -19.00
N ASN A 537 -6.83 27.74 -18.13
CA ASN A 537 -5.42 28.06 -18.35
C ASN A 537 -4.55 26.86 -17.98
N ILE A 538 -3.50 26.60 -18.77
CA ILE A 538 -2.55 25.53 -18.46
C ILE A 538 -1.75 25.89 -17.19
N GLN A 539 -1.93 25.11 -16.14
CA GLN A 539 -1.26 25.20 -14.86
C GLN A 539 -0.01 24.32 -14.79
N HIS A 540 -0.05 23.14 -15.42
CA HIS A 540 1.05 22.18 -15.39
C HIS A 540 1.45 21.78 -16.80
N ARG A 541 2.77 21.74 -17.04
CA ARG A 541 3.41 21.25 -18.26
C ARG A 541 4.63 20.49 -17.84
N ALA A 542 4.66 19.19 -18.10
CA ALA A 542 5.80 18.36 -17.74
C ALA A 542 6.04 17.30 -18.81
N VAL A 543 7.32 17.03 -19.06
CA VAL A 543 7.76 15.89 -19.88
C VAL A 543 8.90 15.19 -19.16
N ALA A 544 8.81 13.87 -19.04
CA ALA A 544 9.83 13.04 -18.41
C ALA A 544 10.42 12.07 -19.44
N GLY A 545 11.75 11.98 -19.48
CA GLY A 545 12.46 11.13 -20.45
C GLY A 545 12.42 11.62 -21.90
N GLY A 546 12.11 12.90 -22.13
CA GLY A 546 12.02 13.50 -23.47
C GLY A 546 12.25 15.01 -23.45
N LYS A 547 12.14 15.64 -24.62
CA LYS A 547 12.37 17.07 -24.82
C LYS A 547 11.19 17.77 -25.49
N LEU A 548 10.44 17.09 -26.34
CA LEU A 548 9.31 17.64 -27.07
C LEU A 548 8.04 17.55 -26.23
N LEU A 549 7.31 18.66 -26.14
CA LEU A 549 5.93 18.68 -25.72
C LEU A 549 5.18 19.72 -26.55
N ARG A 550 4.22 19.27 -27.36
CA ARG A 550 3.24 20.14 -28.01
C ARG A 550 1.85 19.83 -27.49
N TYR A 551 1.06 20.88 -27.32
CA TYR A 551 -0.32 20.78 -26.87
C TYR A 551 -1.23 21.68 -27.71
N ARG A 552 -2.26 21.09 -28.33
CA ARG A 552 -3.19 21.78 -29.26
C ARG A 552 -2.43 22.58 -30.32
N ASP A 553 -1.46 21.91 -30.94
CA ASP A 553 -0.56 22.44 -31.99
C ASP A 553 0.39 23.59 -31.56
N ASN A 554 0.39 23.98 -30.27
CA ASN A 554 1.36 24.92 -29.72
C ASN A 554 2.59 24.19 -29.19
N ASP A 555 3.78 24.75 -29.40
CA ASP A 555 5.01 24.24 -28.80
C ASP A 555 5.13 24.70 -27.35
N GLU A 556 4.91 23.76 -26.43
CA GLU A 556 5.00 23.97 -24.99
C GLU A 556 6.38 23.52 -24.46
N SER A 557 7.28 23.04 -25.31
CA SER A 557 8.54 22.40 -24.92
C SER A 557 9.43 23.32 -24.08
N GLY A 558 9.47 24.62 -24.41
CA GLY A 558 10.26 25.62 -23.69
C GLY A 558 9.69 26.01 -22.32
N GLN A 559 8.40 25.77 -22.08
CA GLN A 559 7.71 26.06 -20.82
C GLN A 559 7.51 24.80 -19.96
N ALA A 560 7.64 23.62 -20.55
CA ALA A 560 7.49 22.36 -19.86
C ALA A 560 8.65 22.09 -18.92
N ARG A 561 8.34 21.71 -17.67
CA ARG A 561 9.34 21.15 -16.75
C ARG A 561 9.90 19.88 -17.37
N LYS A 562 11.23 19.81 -17.45
CA LYS A 562 11.96 18.60 -17.87
C LYS A 562 12.23 17.78 -16.64
N VAL A 563 11.52 16.67 -16.53
CA VAL A 563 11.56 15.80 -15.36
C VAL A 563 12.52 14.65 -15.63
N GLU A 564 13.48 14.48 -14.74
CA GLU A 564 14.50 13.44 -14.87
C GLU A 564 13.91 12.09 -14.46
N LEU A 565 14.08 11.07 -15.29
CA LEU A 565 13.78 9.69 -14.93
C LEU A 565 14.90 9.14 -14.06
N ARG A 566 14.59 8.69 -12.85
CA ARG A 566 15.58 8.15 -11.93
C ARG A 566 15.25 6.70 -11.59
N SER A 567 16.25 5.84 -11.58
CA SER A 567 16.13 4.55 -10.90
C SER A 567 16.22 4.79 -9.39
N ILE A 568 15.35 4.14 -8.62
CA ILE A 568 15.47 4.23 -7.16
C ILE A 568 16.76 3.52 -6.74
N GLN A 569 17.51 4.15 -5.86
CA GLN A 569 18.73 3.59 -5.29
C GLN A 569 18.56 3.51 -3.78
N VAL A 570 19.18 2.51 -3.16
CA VAL A 570 19.21 2.40 -1.69
C VAL A 570 19.76 3.72 -1.12
N PRO A 571 19.03 4.39 -0.22
CA PRO A 571 19.48 5.62 0.42
C PRO A 571 20.89 5.48 1.01
N VAL A 572 21.71 6.51 0.87
CA VAL A 572 23.10 6.51 1.35
C VAL A 572 23.16 6.33 2.87
N GLU A 573 22.11 6.76 3.57
CA GLU A 573 21.95 6.60 5.01
C GLU A 573 21.81 5.13 5.43
N LEU A 574 21.18 4.31 4.58
CA LEU A 574 20.98 2.87 4.84
C LEU A 574 22.20 2.03 4.41
N GLN A 575 23.11 2.61 3.62
CA GLN A 575 24.37 1.97 3.23
C GLN A 575 25.49 2.13 4.28
N LYS A 576 25.27 2.95 5.32
CA LYS A 576 26.23 3.25 6.39
C LYS A 576 25.91 2.48 7.67
#